data_AF-A0A954URI0-F1
#
_entry.id   AF-A0A954URI0-F1
#
_cell.length_a   1.000
_cell.length_b   1.000
_cell.length_c   1.000
_cell.angle_alpha   90.00
_cell.angle_beta   90.00
_cell.angle_gamma   90.00
#
_symmetry.space_group_name_H-M   'P 1'
#
loop_
_entity.id
_entity.type
_entity.pdbx_description
1 polymer ?
#
loop_
_entity_poly.entity_id
_entity_poly.type
_entity_poly.pdbx_seq_one_letter_code
_entity_poly.pdbx_strand_id
1 'polypeptide(L)'
;MTLRKTLLAGGLCLFSICLVSPARAEEESGRLPQDYLEMAARIDQLLTERWQQEQVAPSPPASDAEFLRRTCLDLTGVVPTVALAREFLDGVRPDATESATSVELHRRRLVDRLLSSPRYASHMATVWRTRMLPEQFDPGQLPTAMGLERWLRQQFARNLRYDNLVADLVASSGTRESGPALYFTALELKPEKLAASTARIFMGLQIQCAECHNHPFDHWTQQDFWGYAAFFAQLEGAGDEQPFPRAVNVLRDSNRGEVTLPDQEDPVAPKFPAGQLSSQELGGTRRQQLAIWLASRDNPYLARAAVNWAWAHLFGRGLVDPVDDLGKHNPASHPQLMEELAIYFERNGFDVQDLLRTLCSTKAYQLSSRREGGEAPAELYAQMAVKTLTAEQYYDSLARCLTQAEAAEGPTGQAFDQRRVEFIVRMQTAARSALEYENGPRQALQLMNGPLTGEATSIEQSALLGSLEAPFFTDRQRLETLFLATLSRPP
;
A
#
# COMPACT_ATOMS: atom_id res chain seq x y z
N MET A 1 -74.63 -45.99 -12.31
CA MET A 1 -74.33 -44.71 -11.63
C MET A 1 -73.14 -44.92 -10.70
N THR A 2 -72.20 -43.97 -10.74
CA THR A 2 -71.15 -43.64 -9.73
C THR A 2 -70.12 -44.71 -9.38
N LEU A 3 -68.97 -44.72 -10.06
CA LEU A 3 -67.70 -43.98 -9.79
C LEU A 3 -66.93 -44.40 -8.53
N ARG A 4 -65.77 -45.03 -8.80
CA ARG A 4 -64.69 -45.42 -7.91
C ARG A 4 -64.09 -44.22 -7.15
N LYS A 5 -63.84 -44.42 -5.85
CA LYS A 5 -62.76 -43.77 -5.11
C LYS A 5 -61.60 -44.75 -4.99
N THR A 6 -60.40 -44.33 -5.35
CA THR A 6 -59.15 -44.96 -4.91
C THR A 6 -58.13 -43.85 -4.68
N LEU A 7 -57.76 -43.71 -3.41
CA LEU A 7 -56.64 -42.93 -2.90
C LEU A 7 -55.32 -43.61 -3.27
N LEU A 8 -54.31 -42.83 -3.64
CA LEU A 8 -52.88 -43.01 -3.33
C LEU A 8 -52.17 -41.71 -3.79
N ALA A 9 -51.65 -40.91 -2.87
CA ALA A 9 -50.28 -40.92 -2.35
C ALA A 9 -49.36 -39.93 -3.10
N GLY A 10 -48.77 -38.99 -2.37
CA GLY A 10 -47.75 -38.06 -2.87
C GLY A 10 -47.08 -37.37 -1.69
N GLY A 11 -45.88 -37.82 -1.35
CA GLY A 11 -45.06 -37.26 -0.27
C GLY A 11 -44.46 -35.90 -0.63
N LEU A 12 -44.37 -35.01 0.36
CA LEU A 12 -43.66 -33.74 0.27
C LEU A 12 -42.30 -33.87 0.98
N CYS A 13 -41.21 -33.73 0.21
CA CYS A 13 -39.89 -33.42 0.75
C CYS A 13 -39.80 -31.92 1.05
N LEU A 14 -39.47 -31.57 2.30
CA LEU A 14 -39.16 -30.21 2.72
C LEU A 14 -37.68 -29.91 2.43
N PHE A 15 -37.42 -29.02 1.47
CA PHE A 15 -36.14 -28.32 1.36
C PHE A 15 -36.25 -27.01 2.14
N SER A 16 -35.60 -26.92 3.31
CA SER A 16 -35.38 -25.65 4.00
C SER A 16 -34.28 -24.88 3.27
N ILE A 17 -34.69 -23.91 2.45
CA ILE A 17 -33.81 -22.87 1.92
C ILE A 17 -33.70 -21.80 3.00
N CYS A 18 -32.55 -21.70 3.65
CA CYS A 18 -32.22 -20.55 4.49
C CYS A 18 -32.04 -19.31 3.60
N LEU A 19 -33.13 -18.57 3.39
CA LEU A 19 -33.08 -17.22 2.84
C LEU A 19 -32.47 -16.31 3.91
N VAL A 20 -31.21 -15.91 3.72
CA VAL A 20 -30.64 -14.80 4.46
C VAL A 20 -31.32 -13.52 3.94
N SER A 21 -32.16 -12.91 4.77
CA SER A 21 -32.86 -11.67 4.43
C SER A 21 -31.88 -10.49 4.26
N PRO A 22 -32.01 -9.68 3.20
CA PRO A 22 -31.16 -8.50 2.97
C PRO A 22 -31.31 -7.41 4.06
N ALA A 23 -32.40 -7.44 4.84
CA ALA A 23 -32.65 -6.49 5.92
C ALA A 23 -31.60 -6.55 7.06
N ARG A 24 -30.94 -7.69 7.26
CA ARG A 24 -29.95 -7.86 8.35
C ARG A 24 -28.60 -7.20 8.03
N ALA A 25 -28.24 -7.15 6.74
CA ALA A 25 -27.01 -6.51 6.27
C ALA A 25 -27.09 -4.97 6.33
N GLU A 26 -28.27 -4.39 6.06
CA GLU A 26 -28.47 -2.94 6.20
C GLU A 26 -28.48 -2.49 7.67
N GLU A 27 -29.07 -3.27 8.59
CA GLU A 27 -29.06 -2.99 10.03
C GLU A 27 -27.67 -3.11 10.67
N GLU A 28 -26.85 -4.08 10.26
CA GLU A 28 -25.45 -4.19 10.73
C GLU A 28 -24.57 -3.07 10.20
N SER A 29 -24.84 -2.61 8.96
CA SER A 29 -24.15 -1.45 8.40
C SER A 29 -24.41 -0.17 9.23
N GLY A 30 -25.53 -0.04 9.94
CA GLY A 30 -25.80 1.10 10.83
C GLY A 30 -25.00 1.12 12.14
N ARG A 31 -24.30 0.02 12.48
CA ARG A 31 -23.53 -0.14 13.74
C ARG A 31 -22.02 -0.08 13.57
N LEU A 32 -21.52 0.03 12.34
CA LEU A 32 -20.08 0.12 12.12
C LEU A 32 -19.54 1.45 12.66
N PRO A 33 -18.34 1.44 13.27
CA PRO A 33 -17.62 2.63 13.70
C PRO A 33 -17.66 3.78 12.70
N GLN A 34 -17.91 4.99 13.20
CA GLN A 34 -17.98 6.19 12.35
C GLN A 34 -16.71 7.03 12.39
N ASP A 35 -15.87 6.85 13.42
CA ASP A 35 -14.57 7.49 13.52
C ASP A 35 -13.44 6.46 13.67
N TYR A 36 -12.21 6.94 13.43
CA TYR A 36 -11.02 6.11 13.42
C TYR A 36 -10.69 5.45 14.76
N LEU A 37 -11.11 6.02 15.90
CA LEU A 37 -10.86 5.47 17.23
C LEU A 37 -11.80 4.31 17.53
N GLU A 38 -13.08 4.47 17.20
CA GLU A 38 -14.05 3.39 17.28
C GLU A 38 -13.63 2.22 16.37
N MET A 39 -13.14 2.52 15.16
CA MET A 39 -12.67 1.48 14.23
C MET A 39 -11.39 0.80 14.72
N ALA A 40 -10.44 1.55 15.29
CA ALA A 40 -9.24 0.98 15.91
C ALA A 40 -9.60 0.05 17.08
N ALA A 41 -10.52 0.47 17.96
CA ALA A 41 -11.00 -0.36 19.06
C ALA A 41 -11.71 -1.63 18.56
N ARG A 42 -12.46 -1.52 17.47
CA ARG A 42 -13.11 -2.67 16.83
C ARG A 42 -12.11 -3.67 16.24
N ILE A 43 -11.06 -3.18 15.58
CA ILE A 43 -9.95 -4.01 15.10
C ILE A 43 -9.30 -4.76 16.27
N ASP A 44 -8.97 -4.05 17.35
CA ASP A 44 -8.34 -4.66 18.54
C ASP A 44 -9.24 -5.71 19.19
N GLN A 45 -10.56 -5.48 19.21
CA GLN A 45 -11.53 -6.45 19.71
C GLN A 45 -11.47 -7.74 18.87
N LEU A 46 -11.56 -7.64 17.54
CA LEU A 46 -11.56 -8.81 16.65
C LEU A 46 -10.24 -9.60 16.73
N LEU A 47 -9.11 -8.91 16.83
CA LEU A 47 -7.80 -9.56 17.04
C LEU A 47 -7.71 -10.23 18.41
N THR A 48 -8.20 -9.58 19.46
CA THR A 48 -8.21 -10.16 20.82
C THR A 48 -9.07 -11.42 20.89
N GLU A 49 -10.24 -11.40 20.26
CA GLU A 49 -11.11 -12.57 20.16
C GLU A 49 -10.40 -13.73 19.44
N ARG A 50 -9.68 -13.43 18.35
CA ARG A 50 -8.88 -14.43 17.63
C ARG A 50 -7.74 -14.99 18.50
N TRP A 51 -6.99 -14.14 19.19
CA TRP A 51 -5.91 -14.55 20.10
C TRP A 51 -6.41 -15.48 21.22
N GLN A 52 -7.60 -15.20 21.76
CA GLN A 52 -8.22 -16.06 22.78
C GLN A 52 -8.63 -17.42 22.22
N GLN A 53 -9.20 -17.46 21.02
CA GLN A 53 -9.58 -18.71 20.34
C GLN A 53 -8.35 -19.58 20.04
N GLU A 54 -7.27 -18.97 19.58
CA GLU A 54 -6.02 -19.65 19.21
C GLU A 54 -5.06 -19.83 20.41
N GLN A 55 -5.45 -19.37 21.60
CA GLN A 55 -4.65 -19.44 22.84
C GLN A 55 -3.26 -18.80 22.71
N VAL A 56 -3.17 -17.72 21.96
CA VAL A 56 -1.92 -16.98 21.70
C VAL A 56 -1.89 -15.72 22.56
N ALA A 57 -0.87 -15.59 23.41
CA ALA A 57 -0.63 -14.33 24.12
C ALA A 57 0.07 -13.32 23.20
N PRO A 58 -0.42 -12.08 23.07
CA PRO A 58 0.28 -11.05 22.31
C PRO A 58 1.58 -10.63 23.01
N SER A 59 2.51 -10.05 22.26
CA SER A 59 3.72 -9.45 22.82
C SER A 59 3.38 -8.25 23.73
N PRO A 60 4.29 -7.81 24.61
CA PRO A 60 4.08 -6.59 25.37
C PRO A 60 3.97 -5.36 24.45
N PRO A 61 3.34 -4.26 24.91
CA PRO A 61 3.36 -2.99 24.20
C PRO A 61 4.78 -2.52 23.87
N ALA A 62 4.96 -1.94 22.68
CA ALA A 62 6.18 -1.32 22.24
C ALA A 62 6.54 -0.13 23.14
N SER A 63 7.84 0.05 23.40
CA SER A 63 8.36 1.27 24.00
C SER A 63 8.11 2.49 23.11
N ASP A 64 8.15 3.70 23.67
CA ASP A 64 7.97 4.92 22.88
C ASP A 64 9.06 5.11 21.82
N ALA A 65 10.29 4.70 22.09
CA ALA A 65 11.36 4.71 21.10
C ALA A 65 11.11 3.73 19.94
N GLU A 66 10.58 2.55 20.24
CA GLU A 66 10.20 1.56 19.22
C GLU A 66 9.02 2.08 18.38
N PHE A 67 7.99 2.63 19.02
CA PHE A 67 6.83 3.22 18.35
C PHE A 67 7.24 4.41 17.47
N LEU A 68 8.05 5.33 17.99
CA LEU A 68 8.55 6.50 17.25
C LEU A 68 9.28 6.08 15.99
N ARG A 69 10.28 5.19 16.12
CA ARG A 69 11.09 4.75 14.98
C ARG A 69 10.22 4.09 13.91
N ARG A 70 9.35 3.17 14.32
CA ARG A 70 8.45 2.43 13.43
C ARG A 70 7.51 3.37 12.69
N THR A 71 6.82 4.24 13.41
CA THR A 71 5.84 5.16 12.82
C THR A 71 6.50 6.14 11.85
N CYS A 72 7.70 6.65 12.16
CA CYS A 72 8.43 7.50 11.22
C CYS A 72 8.85 6.74 9.94
N LEU A 73 9.36 5.51 10.06
CA LEU A 73 9.72 4.71 8.90
C LEU A 73 8.50 4.33 8.05
N ASP A 74 7.40 3.96 8.69
CA ASP A 74 6.18 3.50 8.03
C ASP A 74 5.42 4.64 7.33
N LEU A 75 5.34 5.82 7.96
CA LEU A 75 4.57 6.94 7.43
C LEU A 75 5.42 7.91 6.61
N THR A 76 6.72 8.02 6.88
CA THR A 76 7.59 9.03 6.24
C THR A 76 8.84 8.45 5.58
N GLY A 77 9.05 7.13 5.66
CA GLY A 77 10.16 6.47 5.01
C GLY A 77 11.54 6.84 5.57
N VAL A 78 11.62 7.42 6.77
CA VAL A 78 12.89 7.89 7.35
C VAL A 78 12.82 7.86 8.87
N VAL A 79 13.95 7.60 9.53
CA VAL A 79 14.08 7.69 10.99
C VAL A 79 13.83 9.14 11.48
N PRO A 80 13.31 9.36 12.71
CA PRO A 80 13.10 10.72 13.24
C PRO A 80 14.38 11.56 13.27
N THR A 81 14.23 12.89 13.24
CA THR A 81 15.34 13.80 13.58
C THR A 81 15.65 13.72 15.07
N VAL A 82 16.86 14.11 15.48
CA VAL A 82 17.23 14.19 16.91
C VAL A 82 16.27 15.10 17.68
N ALA A 83 15.89 16.24 17.08
CA ALA A 83 14.95 17.18 17.69
C ALA A 83 13.58 16.55 17.93
N LEU A 84 13.02 15.87 16.93
CA LEU A 84 11.75 15.15 17.07
C LEU A 84 11.85 14.02 18.09
N ALA A 85 12.96 13.27 18.09
CA ALA A 85 13.15 12.17 19.02
C ALA A 85 13.21 12.67 20.47
N ARG A 86 13.94 13.75 20.76
CA ARG A 86 13.93 14.39 22.09
C ARG A 86 12.55 14.91 22.45
N GLU A 87 11.92 15.69 21.58
CA GLU A 87 10.58 16.24 21.81
C GLU A 87 9.56 15.15 22.18
N PHE A 88 9.58 14.03 21.46
CA PHE A 88 8.65 12.94 21.69
C PHE A 88 8.99 12.13 22.95
N LEU A 89 10.26 11.79 23.17
CA LEU A 89 10.68 10.95 24.30
C LEU A 89 10.69 11.72 25.62
N ASP A 90 10.98 13.02 25.61
CA ASP A 90 10.95 13.89 26.80
C ASP A 90 9.56 14.49 27.05
N GLY A 91 8.69 14.50 26.02
CA GLY A 91 7.31 15.01 26.10
C GLY A 91 6.38 14.17 26.97
N VAL A 92 6.79 12.94 27.30
CA VAL A 92 6.14 12.07 28.29
C VAL A 92 6.67 12.48 29.66
N ARG A 93 5.98 13.43 30.33
CA ARG A 93 6.41 13.93 31.64
C ARG A 93 5.94 12.99 32.76
N PRO A 94 6.86 12.47 33.59
CA PRO A 94 6.54 11.56 34.69
C PRO A 94 5.90 12.26 35.91
N ASP A 95 4.87 13.09 35.72
CA ASP A 95 4.07 13.62 36.82
C ASP A 95 2.78 12.81 36.95
N ALA A 96 2.88 11.75 37.76
CA ALA A 96 1.88 11.19 38.67
C ALA A 96 0.39 11.40 38.35
N THR A 97 -0.05 11.09 37.13
CA THR A 97 -1.37 10.55 36.74
C THR A 97 -1.37 10.34 35.22
N GLU A 98 -0.35 9.65 34.70
CA GLU A 98 -0.37 9.21 33.29
C GLU A 98 -1.41 8.08 33.16
N SER A 99 -2.65 8.47 32.91
CA SER A 99 -3.68 7.56 32.42
C SER A 99 -3.20 6.96 31.09
N ALA A 100 -3.55 5.70 30.79
CA ALA A 100 -3.34 5.12 29.45
C ALA A 100 -3.81 6.06 28.31
N THR A 101 -4.81 6.91 28.60
CA THR A 101 -5.32 7.96 27.72
C THR A 101 -4.28 9.03 27.33
N SER A 102 -3.34 9.40 28.21
CA SER A 102 -2.33 10.44 27.89
C SER A 102 -1.25 9.92 26.95
N VAL A 103 -0.80 8.68 27.13
CA VAL A 103 0.18 8.03 26.24
C VAL A 103 -0.42 7.81 24.85
N GLU A 104 -1.66 7.32 24.78
CA GLU A 104 -2.37 7.15 23.52
C GLU A 104 -2.53 8.49 22.79
N LEU A 105 -2.89 9.56 23.50
CA LEU A 105 -3.02 10.90 22.90
C LEU A 105 -1.68 11.42 22.37
N HIS A 106 -0.58 11.20 23.10
CA HIS A 106 0.77 11.60 22.67
C HIS A 106 1.18 10.89 21.37
N ARG A 107 0.96 9.57 21.29
CA ARG A 107 1.22 8.77 20.08
C ARG A 107 0.35 9.20 18.90
N ARG A 108 -0.94 9.48 19.13
CA ARG A 108 -1.85 9.98 18.08
C ARG A 108 -1.40 11.32 17.51
N ARG A 109 -0.95 12.26 18.36
CA ARG A 109 -0.40 13.56 17.91
C ARG A 109 0.83 13.38 17.02
N LEU A 110 1.70 12.42 17.32
CA LEU A 110 2.83 12.07 16.45
C LEU A 110 2.32 11.57 15.09
N VAL A 111 1.36 10.64 15.06
CA VAL A 111 0.78 10.11 13.82
C VAL A 111 0.19 11.23 12.96
N ASP A 112 -0.61 12.12 13.55
CA ASP A 112 -1.20 13.26 12.83
C ASP A 112 -0.14 14.23 12.27
N ARG A 113 0.92 14.49 13.05
CA ARG A 113 2.06 15.31 12.61
C ARG A 113 2.79 14.66 11.43
N LEU A 114 2.96 13.34 11.43
CA LEU A 114 3.64 12.63 10.35
C LEU A 114 2.79 12.56 9.08
N LEU A 115 1.50 12.24 9.18
CA LEU A 115 0.57 12.18 8.05
C LEU A 115 0.39 13.54 7.36
N SER A 116 0.41 14.62 8.14
CA SER A 116 0.33 15.99 7.61
C SER A 116 1.64 16.53 7.02
N SER A 117 2.75 15.78 7.15
CA SER A 117 4.06 16.24 6.69
C SER A 117 4.23 16.09 5.16
N PRO A 118 4.98 16.98 4.48
CA PRO A 118 5.34 16.79 3.07
C PRO A 118 6.06 15.47 2.81
N ARG A 119 6.82 14.99 3.80
CA ARG A 119 7.58 13.75 3.75
C ARG A 119 6.67 12.52 3.63
N TYR A 120 5.49 12.53 4.25
CA TYR A 120 4.49 11.48 4.05
C TYR A 120 4.12 11.34 2.56
N ALA A 121 3.81 12.46 1.89
CA ALA A 121 3.47 12.43 0.48
C ALA A 121 4.63 11.92 -0.40
N SER A 122 5.87 12.31 -0.09
CA SER A 122 7.08 11.81 -0.77
C SER A 122 7.26 10.31 -0.59
N HIS A 123 7.09 9.81 0.64
CA HIS A 123 7.21 8.39 0.95
C HIS A 123 6.14 7.56 0.23
N MET A 124 4.87 7.97 0.34
CA MET A 124 3.77 7.31 -0.35
C MET A 124 3.95 7.28 -1.86
N ALA A 125 4.44 8.37 -2.46
CA ALA A 125 4.75 8.41 -3.88
C ALA A 125 5.82 7.38 -4.29
N THR A 126 6.87 7.23 -3.47
CA THR A 126 7.91 6.20 -3.68
C THR A 126 7.32 4.80 -3.59
N VAL A 127 6.53 4.51 -2.54
CA VAL A 127 5.90 3.21 -2.32
C VAL A 127 4.99 2.83 -3.49
N TRP A 128 4.11 3.75 -3.91
CA TRP A 128 3.18 3.50 -5.02
C TRP A 128 3.88 3.41 -6.37
N ARG A 129 4.93 4.20 -6.63
CA ARG A 129 5.75 4.07 -7.84
C ARG A 129 6.36 2.67 -7.92
N THR A 130 6.97 2.19 -6.83
CA THR A 130 7.58 0.86 -6.79
C THR A 130 6.54 -0.24 -6.97
N ARG A 131 5.32 -0.08 -6.44
CA ARG A 131 4.21 -1.04 -6.66
C ARG A 131 3.68 -1.03 -8.10
N MET A 132 3.67 0.12 -8.75
CA MET A 132 3.12 0.32 -10.09
C MET A 132 4.04 -0.11 -11.23
N LEU A 133 5.35 0.08 -11.07
CA LEU A 133 6.31 -0.28 -12.09
C LEU A 133 6.60 -1.80 -12.06
N PRO A 134 6.85 -2.43 -13.22
CA PRO A 134 7.21 -3.84 -13.27
C PRO A 134 8.50 -4.14 -12.47
N GLU A 135 8.60 -5.34 -11.89
CA GLU A 135 9.81 -5.75 -11.14
C GLU A 135 11.09 -5.66 -11.96
N GLN A 136 11.01 -5.90 -13.27
CA GLN A 136 12.12 -5.85 -14.22
C GLN A 136 12.38 -4.44 -14.78
N PHE A 137 11.75 -3.40 -14.21
CA PHE A 137 11.94 -2.03 -14.66
C PHE A 137 13.41 -1.63 -14.55
N ASP A 138 14.00 -1.22 -15.67
CA ASP A 138 15.40 -0.83 -15.76
C ASP A 138 15.70 0.34 -14.80
N PRO A 139 16.57 0.14 -13.79
CA PRO A 139 16.92 1.21 -12.85
C PRO A 139 17.57 2.43 -13.52
N GLY A 140 18.18 2.26 -14.71
CA GLY A 140 18.66 3.36 -15.55
C GLY A 140 17.54 4.28 -16.05
N GLN A 141 16.28 3.83 -16.00
CA GLN A 141 15.09 4.61 -16.33
C GLN A 141 14.44 5.28 -15.12
N LEU A 142 15.02 5.19 -13.92
CA LEU A 142 14.57 5.93 -12.74
C LEU A 142 14.43 7.45 -12.94
N PRO A 143 15.29 8.15 -13.71
CA PRO A 143 15.05 9.55 -14.06
C PRO A 143 13.70 9.77 -14.76
N THR A 144 13.26 8.80 -15.56
CA THR A 144 11.96 8.82 -16.22
C THR A 144 10.82 8.50 -15.25
N ALA A 145 11.09 7.69 -14.22
CA ALA A 145 10.16 7.36 -13.14
C ALA A 145 9.81 8.54 -12.22
N MET A 146 10.66 9.58 -12.19
CA MET A 146 10.40 10.77 -11.39
C MET A 146 9.14 11.54 -11.79
N GLY A 147 8.70 11.45 -13.05
CA GLY A 147 7.45 12.07 -13.49
C GLY A 147 6.24 11.48 -12.76
N LEU A 148 6.15 10.14 -12.75
CA LEU A 148 5.09 9.41 -12.04
C LEU A 148 5.15 9.67 -10.54
N GLU A 149 6.35 9.62 -9.95
CA GLU A 149 6.55 9.89 -8.52
C GLU A 149 6.15 11.33 -8.14
N ARG A 150 6.51 12.33 -8.96
CA ARG A 150 6.09 13.72 -8.76
C ARG A 150 4.57 13.86 -8.81
N TRP A 151 3.92 13.22 -9.78
CA TRP A 151 2.45 13.24 -9.89
C TRP A 151 1.81 12.59 -8.66
N LEU A 152 2.24 11.39 -8.27
CA LEU A 152 1.76 10.68 -7.08
C LEU A 152 1.93 11.53 -5.81
N ARG A 153 3.08 12.17 -5.63
CA ARG A 153 3.34 13.02 -4.48
C ARG A 153 2.36 14.18 -4.41
N GLN A 154 2.02 14.81 -5.53
CA GLN A 154 0.99 15.86 -5.55
C GLN A 154 -0.38 15.30 -5.14
N GLN A 155 -0.73 14.08 -5.55
CA GLN A 155 -1.98 13.42 -5.15
C GLN A 155 -2.03 13.15 -3.64
N PHE A 156 -0.95 12.62 -3.07
CA PHE A 156 -0.89 12.35 -1.63
C PHE A 156 -0.79 13.63 -0.79
N ALA A 157 -0.09 14.66 -1.28
CA ALA A 157 0.02 15.95 -0.58
C ALA A 157 -1.32 16.68 -0.46
N ARG A 158 -2.21 16.51 -1.46
CA ARG A 158 -3.59 17.05 -1.40
C ARG A 158 -4.59 16.12 -0.69
N ASN A 159 -4.12 14.99 -0.16
CA ASN A 159 -4.95 13.89 0.35
C ASN A 159 -6.10 13.53 -0.61
N LEU A 160 -5.78 13.34 -1.90
CA LEU A 160 -6.80 12.93 -2.85
C LEU A 160 -7.38 11.58 -2.43
N ARG A 161 -8.71 11.49 -2.46
CA ARG A 161 -9.43 10.24 -2.24
C ARG A 161 -8.88 9.13 -3.14
N TYR A 162 -8.69 7.94 -2.59
CA TYR A 162 -8.00 6.86 -3.30
C TYR A 162 -8.75 6.39 -4.55
N ASP A 163 -10.09 6.35 -4.51
CA ASP A 163 -10.95 6.10 -5.68
C ASP A 163 -10.66 7.08 -6.83
N ASN A 164 -10.57 8.38 -6.54
CA ASN A 164 -10.22 9.41 -7.51
C ASN A 164 -8.77 9.31 -7.97
N LEU A 165 -7.82 8.93 -7.10
CA LEU A 165 -6.43 8.69 -7.50
C LEU A 165 -6.36 7.59 -8.56
N VAL A 166 -7.07 6.49 -8.33
CA VAL A 166 -7.12 5.35 -9.28
C VAL A 166 -7.84 5.76 -10.56
N ALA A 167 -8.99 6.44 -10.47
CA ALA A 167 -9.71 6.91 -11.64
C ALA A 167 -8.87 7.90 -12.48
N ASP A 168 -8.24 8.89 -11.84
CA ASP A 168 -7.37 9.88 -12.51
C ASP A 168 -6.18 9.20 -13.20
N LEU A 169 -5.56 8.19 -12.56
CA LEU A 169 -4.48 7.42 -13.17
C LEU A 169 -4.98 6.65 -14.39
N VAL A 170 -6.07 5.89 -14.26
CA VAL A 170 -6.58 4.99 -15.32
C VAL A 170 -7.10 5.79 -16.52
N ALA A 171 -7.77 6.92 -16.28
CA ALA A 171 -8.28 7.81 -17.32
C ALA A 171 -7.22 8.80 -17.86
N SER A 172 -6.00 8.82 -17.29
CA SER A 172 -4.99 9.81 -17.66
C SER A 172 -4.65 9.76 -19.15
N SER A 173 -4.51 10.94 -19.74
CA SER A 173 -4.07 11.13 -21.13
C SER A 173 -3.07 12.29 -21.14
N GLY A 174 -2.15 12.32 -22.10
CA GLY A 174 -1.11 13.34 -22.17
C GLY A 174 0.30 12.79 -22.36
N THR A 175 1.30 13.68 -22.36
CA THR A 175 2.70 13.37 -22.67
C THR A 175 3.31 12.38 -21.68
N ARG A 176 4.39 11.67 -22.04
CA ARG A 176 5.21 10.87 -21.08
C ARG A 176 5.65 11.69 -19.84
N GLU A 177 5.79 13.00 -19.99
CA GLU A 177 6.13 13.93 -18.91
C GLU A 177 4.97 14.20 -17.93
N SER A 178 3.72 13.82 -18.28
CA SER A 178 2.54 14.01 -17.42
C SER A 178 2.60 13.21 -16.11
N GLY A 179 3.46 12.19 -16.03
CA GLY A 179 3.64 11.33 -14.86
C GLY A 179 2.93 9.98 -15.01
N PRO A 180 1.57 9.93 -14.96
CA PRO A 180 0.79 8.71 -15.16
C PRO A 180 1.12 7.95 -16.44
N ALA A 181 1.54 8.66 -17.49
CA ALA A 181 1.86 8.02 -18.76
C ALA A 181 2.99 6.99 -18.69
N LEU A 182 3.88 7.10 -17.69
CA LEU A 182 4.89 6.08 -17.47
C LEU A 182 4.28 4.72 -17.09
N TYR A 183 3.21 4.69 -16.29
CA TYR A 183 2.58 3.45 -15.88
C TYR A 183 2.18 2.60 -17.10
N PHE A 184 1.56 3.25 -18.10
CA PHE A 184 1.14 2.56 -19.31
C PHE A 184 2.31 2.19 -20.22
N THR A 185 3.26 3.11 -20.41
CA THR A 185 4.40 2.88 -21.32
C THR A 185 5.40 1.87 -20.78
N ALA A 186 5.55 1.76 -19.46
CA ALA A 186 6.34 0.71 -18.81
C ALA A 186 5.73 -0.69 -19.01
N LEU A 187 4.43 -0.76 -19.31
CA LEU A 187 3.69 -1.97 -19.67
C LEU A 187 3.52 -2.10 -21.19
N GLU A 188 4.35 -1.41 -21.98
CA GLU A 188 4.41 -1.45 -23.45
C GLU A 188 3.10 -1.08 -24.16
N LEU A 189 2.16 -0.43 -23.46
CA LEU A 189 0.80 -0.17 -23.95
C LEU A 189 0.03 -1.44 -24.35
N LYS A 190 0.47 -2.61 -23.88
CA LYS A 190 -0.12 -3.91 -24.19
C LYS A 190 -1.38 -4.14 -23.35
N PRO A 191 -2.56 -4.35 -23.95
CA PRO A 191 -3.82 -4.52 -23.22
C PRO A 191 -3.75 -5.62 -22.15
N GLU A 192 -3.14 -6.76 -22.47
CA GLU A 192 -2.97 -7.90 -21.57
C GLU A 192 -2.09 -7.57 -20.35
N LYS A 193 -1.00 -6.80 -20.54
CA LYS A 193 -0.12 -6.36 -19.45
C LYS A 193 -0.80 -5.31 -18.55
N LEU A 194 -1.55 -4.39 -19.16
CA LEU A 194 -2.31 -3.36 -18.45
C LEU A 194 -3.46 -3.98 -17.64
N ALA A 195 -4.17 -4.94 -18.22
CA ALA A 195 -5.21 -5.71 -17.55
C ALA A 195 -4.67 -6.42 -16.31
N ALA A 196 -3.62 -7.23 -16.48
CA ALA A 196 -3.00 -7.96 -15.37
C ALA A 196 -2.50 -7.01 -14.28
N SER A 197 -1.79 -5.93 -14.65
CA SER A 197 -1.23 -4.98 -13.68
C SER A 197 -2.29 -4.20 -12.93
N THR A 198 -3.30 -3.65 -13.62
CA THR A 198 -4.36 -2.85 -12.98
C THR A 198 -5.25 -3.71 -12.07
N ALA A 199 -5.57 -4.93 -12.49
CA ALA A 199 -6.33 -5.88 -11.67
C ALA A 199 -5.56 -6.27 -10.40
N ARG A 200 -4.28 -6.60 -10.53
CA ARG A 200 -3.43 -6.96 -9.39
C ARG A 200 -3.25 -5.79 -8.42
N ILE A 201 -2.94 -4.60 -8.92
CA ILE A 201 -2.60 -3.45 -8.06
C ILE A 201 -3.83 -2.86 -7.35
N PHE A 202 -4.94 -2.66 -8.08
CA PHE A 202 -6.10 -1.90 -7.60
C PHE A 202 -7.28 -2.77 -7.18
N MET A 203 -7.35 -4.02 -7.66
CA MET A 203 -8.40 -4.97 -7.25
C MET A 203 -7.84 -6.13 -6.42
N GLY A 204 -6.51 -6.27 -6.35
CA GLY A 204 -5.89 -7.39 -5.66
C GLY A 204 -6.23 -8.74 -6.32
N LEU A 205 -6.42 -8.75 -7.63
CA LEU A 205 -6.82 -9.94 -8.38
C LEU A 205 -5.69 -10.43 -9.30
N GLN A 206 -5.35 -11.70 -9.20
CA GLN A 206 -4.38 -12.37 -10.07
C GLN A 206 -5.05 -13.03 -11.28
N ILE A 207 -5.65 -12.21 -12.15
CA ILE A 207 -6.37 -12.73 -13.33
C ILE A 207 -5.44 -13.15 -14.48
N GLN A 208 -4.13 -12.93 -14.40
CA GLN A 208 -3.20 -13.15 -15.52
C GLN A 208 -3.11 -14.60 -16.00
N CYS A 209 -3.33 -15.60 -15.14
CA CYS A 209 -3.37 -16.99 -15.61
C CYS A 209 -4.53 -17.22 -16.59
N ALA A 210 -5.60 -16.41 -16.49
CA ALA A 210 -6.73 -16.43 -17.39
C ALA A 210 -6.40 -15.90 -18.80
N GLU A 211 -5.20 -15.38 -19.06
CA GLU A 211 -4.78 -14.93 -20.39
C GLU A 211 -4.79 -16.07 -21.42
N CYS A 212 -4.23 -17.23 -21.05
CA CYS A 212 -4.01 -18.36 -21.95
C CYS A 212 -5.02 -19.52 -21.74
N HIS A 213 -5.56 -19.67 -20.54
CA HIS A 213 -6.52 -20.73 -20.19
C HIS A 213 -7.37 -20.29 -19.00
N ASN A 214 -8.55 -20.87 -18.77
CA ASN A 214 -9.32 -20.56 -17.55
C ASN A 214 -8.48 -20.76 -16.29
N HIS A 215 -8.63 -19.87 -15.31
CA HIS A 215 -7.82 -19.90 -14.09
C HIS A 215 -8.00 -21.25 -13.36
N PRO A 216 -6.92 -21.92 -12.94
CA PRO A 216 -7.00 -23.31 -12.45
C PRO A 216 -7.61 -23.43 -11.05
N PHE A 217 -7.52 -22.36 -10.25
CA PHE A 217 -7.95 -22.34 -8.85
C PHE A 217 -8.97 -21.24 -8.53
N ASP A 218 -9.42 -20.50 -9.53
CA ASP A 218 -10.36 -19.39 -9.36
C ASP A 218 -11.35 -19.41 -10.52
N HIS A 219 -12.44 -18.65 -10.39
CA HIS A 219 -13.56 -18.65 -11.34
C HIS A 219 -13.30 -17.87 -12.63
N TRP A 220 -12.17 -17.17 -12.74
CA TRP A 220 -11.85 -16.32 -13.88
C TRP A 220 -11.68 -17.13 -15.16
N THR A 221 -12.49 -16.82 -16.17
CA THR A 221 -12.37 -17.43 -17.49
C THR A 221 -11.48 -16.60 -18.41
N GLN A 222 -11.03 -17.20 -19.50
CA GLN A 222 -10.29 -16.47 -20.53
C GLN A 222 -11.13 -15.33 -21.13
N GLN A 223 -12.45 -15.53 -21.27
CA GLN A 223 -13.38 -14.50 -21.69
C GLN A 223 -13.40 -13.30 -20.71
N ASP A 224 -13.31 -13.55 -19.40
CA ASP A 224 -13.30 -12.48 -18.41
C ASP A 224 -12.00 -11.67 -18.47
N PHE A 225 -10.86 -12.34 -18.64
CA PHE A 225 -9.56 -11.67 -18.80
C PHE A 225 -9.55 -10.75 -20.02
N TRP A 226 -9.88 -11.27 -21.20
CA TRP A 226 -9.86 -10.49 -22.42
C TRP A 226 -10.99 -9.44 -22.47
N GLY A 227 -12.12 -9.69 -21.80
CA GLY A 227 -13.16 -8.70 -21.55
C GLY A 227 -12.66 -7.52 -20.73
N TYR A 228 -11.85 -7.77 -19.72
CA TYR A 228 -11.21 -6.70 -18.96
C TYR A 228 -10.08 -6.01 -19.76
N ALA A 229 -9.27 -6.77 -20.50
CA ALA A 229 -8.20 -6.23 -21.35
C ALA A 229 -8.73 -5.31 -22.46
N ALA A 230 -9.94 -5.58 -22.96
CA ALA A 230 -10.58 -4.76 -23.99
C ALA A 230 -10.74 -3.28 -23.59
N PHE A 231 -10.72 -2.94 -22.29
CA PHE A 231 -10.73 -1.54 -21.83
C PHE A 231 -9.47 -0.76 -22.22
N PHE A 232 -8.35 -1.45 -22.41
CA PHE A 232 -7.06 -0.87 -22.78
C PHE A 232 -6.74 -1.01 -24.27
N ALA A 233 -7.56 -1.74 -25.04
CA ALA A 233 -7.33 -2.05 -26.45
C ALA A 233 -7.19 -0.82 -27.36
N GLN A 234 -7.78 0.31 -26.96
CA GLN A 234 -7.81 1.55 -27.74
C GLN A 234 -6.79 2.59 -27.25
N LEU A 235 -5.85 2.20 -26.40
CA LEU A 235 -4.80 3.10 -25.93
C LEU A 235 -3.64 3.13 -26.94
N GLU A 236 -3.37 4.31 -27.50
CA GLU A 236 -2.25 4.53 -28.42
C GLU A 236 -1.22 5.49 -27.82
N GLY A 237 0.06 5.24 -28.08
CA GLY A 237 1.11 6.24 -27.94
C GLY A 237 1.24 7.01 -29.25
N ALA A 238 1.04 8.33 -29.23
CA ALA A 238 1.27 9.15 -30.42
C ALA A 238 2.78 9.22 -30.72
N GLY A 239 3.28 8.44 -31.69
CA GLY A 239 4.74 8.41 -31.95
C GLY A 239 5.25 7.73 -33.22
N ASP A 240 4.42 7.23 -34.14
CA ASP A 240 4.92 6.46 -35.30
C ASP A 240 5.43 7.29 -36.49
N GLU A 241 5.41 8.63 -36.44
CA GLU A 241 5.80 9.45 -37.60
C GLU A 241 7.13 10.22 -37.51
N GLN A 242 7.96 10.12 -36.45
CA GLN A 242 9.29 10.76 -36.48
C GLN A 242 10.46 9.92 -35.91
N PRO A 243 11.58 9.80 -36.66
CA PRO A 243 12.82 9.24 -36.14
C PRO A 243 13.46 10.20 -35.11
N PHE A 244 14.09 9.62 -34.09
CA PHE A 244 14.89 10.19 -32.98
C PHE A 244 15.44 11.63 -33.07
N PRO A 245 15.72 12.32 -31.92
CA PRO A 245 15.50 11.96 -30.53
C PRO A 245 14.77 13.09 -29.77
N ARG A 246 13.43 13.19 -29.88
CA ARG A 246 12.58 14.05 -29.01
C ARG A 246 11.07 13.84 -29.28
N ALA A 247 10.66 12.60 -29.52
CA ALA A 247 9.24 12.31 -29.68
C ALA A 247 8.55 12.34 -28.30
N VAL A 248 7.82 13.41 -28.05
CA VAL A 248 6.88 13.53 -26.93
C VAL A 248 5.73 12.56 -27.21
N ASN A 249 5.83 11.32 -26.70
CA ASN A 249 4.77 10.34 -26.89
C ASN A 249 3.59 10.71 -25.99
N VAL A 250 2.53 11.24 -26.61
CA VAL A 250 1.25 11.58 -25.97
C VAL A 250 0.42 10.30 -25.88
N LEU A 251 -0.01 9.93 -24.68
CA LEU A 251 -1.06 8.93 -24.50
C LEU A 251 -2.40 9.51 -24.90
N ARG A 252 -3.12 8.78 -25.76
CA ARG A 252 -4.48 9.10 -26.16
C ARG A 252 -5.30 7.83 -26.28
N ASP A 253 -6.57 7.93 -25.95
CA ASP A 253 -7.56 6.95 -26.39
C ASP A 253 -7.90 7.21 -27.85
N SER A 254 -7.83 6.18 -28.68
CA SER A 254 -8.35 6.20 -30.04
C SER A 254 -9.73 5.52 -30.08
N ASN A 255 -10.31 5.43 -31.27
CA ASN A 255 -11.52 4.64 -31.52
C ASN A 255 -11.21 3.34 -32.28
N ARG A 256 -9.94 2.94 -32.32
CA ARG A 256 -9.44 1.78 -33.05
C ARG A 256 -8.66 0.87 -32.09
N GLY A 257 -8.68 -0.42 -32.37
CA GLY A 257 -8.05 -1.44 -31.54
C GLY A 257 -9.10 -2.30 -30.85
N GLU A 258 -8.93 -3.61 -31.01
CA GLU A 258 -9.73 -4.64 -30.37
C GLU A 258 -8.79 -5.74 -29.89
N VAL A 259 -9.26 -6.49 -28.90
CA VAL A 259 -8.62 -7.73 -28.46
C VAL A 259 -9.50 -8.90 -28.86
N THR A 260 -8.89 -10.02 -29.19
CA THR A 260 -9.57 -11.27 -29.51
C THR A 260 -9.13 -12.36 -28.54
N LEU A 261 -9.92 -13.43 -28.43
CA LEU A 261 -9.46 -14.63 -27.76
C LEU A 261 -8.42 -15.35 -28.62
N PRO A 262 -7.46 -16.09 -28.00
CA PRO A 262 -6.65 -17.05 -28.73
C PRO A 262 -7.54 -18.00 -29.55
N ASP A 263 -7.19 -18.20 -30.82
CA ASP A 263 -7.93 -19.04 -31.78
C ASP A 263 -9.34 -18.55 -32.15
N GLN A 264 -9.68 -17.29 -31.87
CA GLN A 264 -10.93 -16.66 -32.34
C GLN A 264 -10.65 -15.35 -33.08
N GLU A 265 -11.44 -15.08 -34.12
CA GLU A 265 -11.35 -13.84 -34.90
C GLU A 265 -12.30 -12.75 -34.39
N ASP A 266 -13.34 -13.14 -33.63
CA ASP A 266 -14.34 -12.19 -33.13
C ASP A 266 -13.76 -11.33 -32.00
N PRO A 267 -13.98 -10.00 -32.03
CA PRO A 267 -13.50 -9.10 -31.00
C PRO A 267 -14.26 -9.31 -29.68
N VAL A 268 -13.52 -9.24 -28.58
CA VAL A 268 -14.08 -9.31 -27.23
C VAL A 268 -14.51 -7.93 -26.75
N ALA A 269 -15.77 -7.79 -26.39
CA ALA A 269 -16.31 -6.53 -25.86
C ALA A 269 -15.82 -6.25 -24.43
N PRO A 270 -15.61 -4.97 -24.04
CA PRO A 270 -15.25 -4.59 -22.69
C PRO A 270 -16.26 -5.05 -21.63
N LYS A 271 -15.78 -5.74 -20.61
CA LYS A 271 -16.59 -6.33 -19.54
C LYS A 271 -15.96 -6.07 -18.18
N PHE A 272 -16.72 -5.50 -17.25
CA PHE A 272 -16.27 -5.36 -15.87
C PHE A 272 -16.18 -6.72 -15.17
N PRO A 273 -15.18 -6.95 -14.30
CA PRO A 273 -15.00 -8.24 -13.63
C PRO A 273 -16.13 -8.62 -12.64
N ALA A 274 -16.86 -7.63 -12.13
CA ALA A 274 -17.98 -7.83 -11.21
C ALA A 274 -18.92 -6.63 -11.24
N GLY A 275 -20.02 -6.75 -10.48
CA GLY A 275 -21.01 -5.70 -10.35
C GLY A 275 -22.17 -5.86 -11.34
N GLN A 276 -23.13 -4.94 -11.24
CA GLN A 276 -24.33 -4.87 -12.06
C GLN A 276 -24.19 -3.86 -13.21
N LEU A 277 -23.25 -2.92 -13.12
CA LEU A 277 -23.04 -1.89 -14.12
C LEU A 277 -22.50 -2.53 -15.40
N SER A 278 -23.03 -2.11 -16.54
CA SER A 278 -22.52 -2.47 -17.85
C SER A 278 -21.68 -1.33 -18.42
N SER A 279 -20.57 -1.67 -19.08
CA SER A 279 -19.75 -0.70 -19.82
C SER A 279 -20.55 0.06 -20.89
N GLN A 280 -21.60 -0.58 -21.43
CA GLN A 280 -22.48 0.00 -22.46
C GLN A 280 -23.39 1.11 -21.92
N GLU A 281 -23.61 1.16 -20.60
CA GLU A 281 -24.42 2.19 -19.93
C GLU A 281 -23.61 3.48 -19.69
N LEU A 282 -22.29 3.43 -19.87
CA LEU A 282 -21.38 4.54 -19.59
C LEU A 282 -20.90 5.21 -20.89
N GLY A 283 -20.87 6.55 -20.89
CA GLY A 283 -20.26 7.33 -21.96
C GLY A 283 -18.72 7.43 -21.82
N GLY A 284 -18.09 8.04 -22.82
CA GLY A 284 -16.64 8.30 -22.82
C GLY A 284 -15.81 7.19 -23.48
N THR A 285 -14.50 7.26 -23.29
CA THR A 285 -13.54 6.25 -23.77
C THR A 285 -13.61 4.99 -22.92
N ARG A 286 -13.17 3.84 -23.45
CA ARG A 286 -13.18 2.58 -22.70
C ARG A 286 -12.43 2.70 -21.36
N ARG A 287 -11.27 3.37 -21.32
CA ARG A 287 -10.56 3.63 -20.06
C ARG A 287 -11.31 4.56 -19.11
N GLN A 288 -12.05 5.55 -19.62
CA GLN A 288 -12.91 6.39 -18.78
C GLN A 288 -14.05 5.58 -18.16
N GLN A 289 -14.68 4.68 -18.92
CA GLN A 289 -15.68 3.75 -18.40
C GLN A 289 -15.09 2.87 -17.29
N LEU A 290 -13.89 2.33 -17.50
CA LEU A 290 -13.17 1.57 -16.48
C LEU A 290 -12.83 2.40 -15.24
N ALA A 291 -12.35 3.63 -15.41
CA ALA A 291 -12.06 4.53 -14.29
C ALA A 291 -13.30 4.82 -13.45
N ILE A 292 -14.46 5.04 -14.11
CA ILE A 292 -15.75 5.23 -13.43
C ILE A 292 -16.13 3.98 -12.63
N TRP A 293 -16.07 2.79 -13.24
CA TRP A 293 -16.41 1.56 -12.54
C TRP A 293 -15.47 1.27 -11.38
N LEU A 294 -14.15 1.45 -11.56
CA LEU A 294 -13.16 1.21 -10.51
C LEU A 294 -13.45 2.05 -9.26
N ALA A 295 -13.85 3.31 -9.43
CA ALA A 295 -14.20 4.24 -8.36
C ALA A 295 -15.66 4.14 -7.89
N SER A 296 -16.46 3.24 -8.48
CA SER A 296 -17.87 3.09 -8.14
C SER A 296 -18.08 2.10 -6.98
N ARG A 297 -19.24 2.22 -6.31
CA ARG A 297 -19.69 1.24 -5.30
C ARG A 297 -20.01 -0.14 -5.87
N ASP A 298 -20.10 -0.25 -7.19
CA ASP A 298 -20.37 -1.51 -7.89
C ASP A 298 -19.09 -2.37 -8.02
N ASN A 299 -17.91 -1.79 -7.75
CA ASN A 299 -16.65 -2.52 -7.68
C ASN A 299 -16.40 -3.04 -6.25
N PRO A 300 -16.54 -4.36 -6.00
CA PRO A 300 -16.36 -4.93 -4.66
C PRO A 300 -14.88 -5.09 -4.26
N TYR A 301 -13.93 -4.75 -5.13
CA TYR A 301 -12.52 -5.09 -4.95
C TYR A 301 -11.66 -3.91 -4.50
N LEU A 302 -11.95 -2.68 -4.94
CA LEU A 302 -11.08 -1.52 -4.71
C LEU A 302 -10.79 -1.30 -3.22
N ALA A 303 -11.84 -1.22 -2.41
CA ALA A 303 -11.69 -0.99 -0.97
C ALA A 303 -10.93 -2.13 -0.30
N ARG A 304 -11.28 -3.38 -0.63
CA ARG A 304 -10.66 -4.59 -0.08
C ARG A 304 -9.17 -4.70 -0.40
N ALA A 305 -8.77 -4.40 -1.63
CA ALA A 305 -7.37 -4.37 -2.05
C ALA A 305 -6.60 -3.26 -1.35
N ALA A 306 -7.18 -2.07 -1.23
CA ALA A 306 -6.57 -0.93 -0.55
C ALA A 306 -6.34 -1.18 0.94
N VAL A 307 -7.34 -1.72 1.66
CA VAL A 307 -7.19 -2.02 3.09
C VAL A 307 -6.20 -3.16 3.34
N ASN A 308 -6.19 -4.19 2.48
CA ASN A 308 -5.21 -5.26 2.59
C ASN A 308 -3.78 -4.76 2.37
N TRP A 309 -3.60 -3.87 1.38
CA TRP A 309 -2.32 -3.22 1.14
C TRP A 309 -1.89 -2.32 2.30
N ALA A 310 -2.77 -1.47 2.83
CA ALA A 310 -2.44 -0.58 3.94
C ALA A 310 -2.06 -1.38 5.19
N TRP A 311 -2.77 -2.48 5.43
CA TRP A 311 -2.43 -3.45 6.48
C TRP A 311 -1.04 -4.05 6.24
N ALA A 312 -0.76 -4.57 5.05
CA ALA A 312 0.56 -5.12 4.73
C ALA A 312 1.69 -4.08 4.86
N HIS A 313 1.45 -2.84 4.44
CA HIS A 313 2.41 -1.74 4.54
C HIS A 313 2.83 -1.49 6.00
N LEU A 314 1.87 -1.47 6.91
CA LEU A 314 2.13 -1.25 8.34
C LEU A 314 2.61 -2.51 9.05
N PHE A 315 1.93 -3.65 8.89
CA PHE A 315 2.19 -4.88 9.65
C PHE A 315 3.21 -5.82 8.99
N GLY A 316 3.63 -5.56 7.76
CA GLY A 316 4.55 -6.39 6.97
C GLY A 316 3.90 -7.56 6.23
N ARG A 317 2.67 -7.94 6.61
CA ARG A 317 1.87 -9.01 6.01
C ARG A 317 0.41 -8.56 5.89
N GLY A 318 -0.21 -8.73 4.74
CA GLY A 318 -1.64 -8.41 4.54
C GLY A 318 -2.56 -9.40 5.25
N LEU A 319 -3.81 -9.02 5.50
CA LEU A 319 -4.87 -9.92 5.99
C LEU A 319 -5.06 -11.10 5.05
N VAL A 320 -4.93 -10.85 3.75
CA VAL A 320 -4.68 -11.82 2.69
C VAL A 320 -3.23 -11.71 2.27
N ASP A 321 -2.55 -12.84 2.16
CA ASP A 321 -1.16 -12.92 1.72
C ASP A 321 -1.02 -14.04 0.68
N PRO A 322 -0.44 -13.79 -0.51
CA PRO A 322 0.14 -12.51 -0.97
C PRO A 322 -0.87 -11.35 -1.02
N VAL A 323 -0.36 -10.11 -0.87
CA VAL A 323 -1.18 -8.90 -0.71
C VAL A 323 -2.12 -8.60 -1.88
N ASP A 324 -1.82 -9.17 -3.06
CA ASP A 324 -2.52 -8.95 -4.32
C ASP A 324 -3.21 -10.21 -4.86
N ASP A 325 -3.50 -11.19 -4.00
CA ASP A 325 -4.23 -12.42 -4.32
C ASP A 325 -5.50 -12.60 -3.47
N LEU A 326 -6.49 -11.70 -3.65
CA LEU A 326 -7.77 -11.69 -2.92
C LEU A 326 -8.82 -12.66 -3.52
N GLY A 327 -8.38 -13.65 -4.31
CA GLY A 327 -9.26 -14.65 -4.91
C GLY A 327 -9.95 -15.53 -3.86
N LYS A 328 -11.03 -16.22 -4.25
CA LYS A 328 -11.80 -17.08 -3.32
C LYS A 328 -10.99 -18.23 -2.76
N HIS A 329 -9.94 -18.65 -3.45
CA HIS A 329 -9.01 -19.69 -3.01
C HIS A 329 -8.08 -19.25 -1.88
N ASN A 330 -7.93 -17.93 -1.66
CA ASN A 330 -7.05 -17.35 -0.65
C ASN A 330 -7.84 -16.44 0.32
N PRO A 331 -8.60 -17.03 1.25
CA PRO A 331 -9.41 -16.25 2.18
C PRO A 331 -8.52 -15.45 3.15
N ALA A 332 -9.02 -14.31 3.60
CA ALA A 332 -8.34 -13.52 4.62
C ALA A 332 -8.20 -14.29 5.94
N SER A 333 -7.09 -14.07 6.64
CA SER A 333 -6.85 -14.56 8.01
C SER A 333 -7.92 -14.09 9.00
N HIS A 334 -8.46 -12.89 8.77
CA HIS A 334 -9.55 -12.29 9.55
C HIS A 334 -10.64 -11.76 8.60
N PRO A 335 -11.54 -12.62 8.09
CA PRO A 335 -12.53 -12.24 7.09
C PRO A 335 -13.47 -11.12 7.55
N GLN A 336 -13.94 -11.19 8.79
CA GLN A 336 -14.81 -10.16 9.37
C GLN A 336 -14.10 -8.82 9.49
N LEU A 337 -12.85 -8.81 9.98
CA LEU A 337 -12.05 -7.59 10.09
C LEU A 337 -11.84 -6.95 8.73
N MET A 338 -11.47 -7.75 7.72
CA MET A 338 -11.26 -7.25 6.36
C MET A 338 -12.52 -6.60 5.79
N GLU A 339 -13.69 -7.23 5.98
CA GLU A 339 -14.97 -6.71 5.50
C GLU A 339 -15.37 -5.41 6.19
N GLU A 340 -15.33 -5.39 7.54
CA GLU A 340 -15.68 -4.20 8.32
C GLU A 340 -14.75 -3.01 7.99
N LEU A 341 -13.46 -3.27 7.81
CA LEU A 341 -12.47 -2.25 7.45
C LEU A 341 -12.64 -1.74 6.02
N ALA A 342 -13.00 -2.61 5.06
CA ALA A 342 -13.29 -2.20 3.69
C ALA A 342 -14.54 -1.29 3.62
N ILE A 343 -15.61 -1.66 4.34
CA ILE A 343 -16.83 -0.84 4.43
C ILE A 343 -16.52 0.51 5.10
N TYR A 344 -15.74 0.51 6.18
CA TYR A 344 -15.28 1.73 6.85
C TYR A 344 -14.53 2.65 5.88
N PHE A 345 -13.57 2.10 5.12
CA PHE A 345 -12.76 2.86 4.18
C PHE A 345 -13.59 3.48 3.04
N GLU A 346 -14.54 2.74 2.47
CA GLU A 346 -15.47 3.26 1.45
C GLU A 346 -16.33 4.41 2.01
N ARG A 347 -16.89 4.23 3.21
CA ARG A 347 -17.76 5.23 3.85
C ARG A 347 -17.04 6.50 4.22
N ASN A 348 -15.78 6.39 4.65
CA ASN A 348 -14.95 7.54 4.94
C ASN A 348 -14.36 8.19 3.67
N GLY A 349 -14.90 7.85 2.50
CA GLY A 349 -14.56 8.50 1.23
C GLY A 349 -13.20 8.08 0.68
N PHE A 350 -12.74 6.86 0.97
CA PHE A 350 -11.46 6.34 0.50
C PHE A 350 -10.24 7.18 0.97
N ASP A 351 -10.30 7.72 2.19
CA ASP A 351 -9.23 8.52 2.80
C ASP A 351 -8.09 7.62 3.32
N VAL A 352 -6.96 7.61 2.60
CA VAL A 352 -5.78 6.80 2.95
C VAL A 352 -5.12 7.28 4.23
N GLN A 353 -5.08 8.60 4.49
CA GLN A 353 -4.50 9.10 5.73
C GLN A 353 -5.34 8.68 6.93
N ASP A 354 -6.66 8.70 6.82
CA ASP A 354 -7.54 8.21 7.87
C ASP A 354 -7.42 6.71 8.11
N LEU A 355 -7.31 5.91 7.05
CA LEU A 355 -7.05 4.48 7.17
C LEU A 355 -5.72 4.21 7.90
N LEU A 356 -4.64 4.90 7.52
CA LEU A 356 -3.35 4.75 8.19
C LEU A 356 -3.40 5.24 9.65
N ARG A 357 -4.11 6.35 9.93
CA ARG A 357 -4.36 6.86 11.29
C ARG A 357 -5.08 5.84 12.15
N THR A 358 -6.13 5.21 11.60
CA THR A 358 -6.91 4.15 12.24
C THR A 358 -5.99 3.00 12.64
N LEU A 359 -5.23 2.46 11.68
CA LEU A 359 -4.36 1.31 11.90
C LEU A 359 -3.23 1.62 12.89
N CYS A 360 -2.59 2.78 12.79
CA CYS A 360 -1.56 3.20 13.75
C CYS A 360 -2.09 3.41 15.19
N SER A 361 -3.41 3.61 15.34
CA SER A 361 -4.06 3.79 16.64
C SER A 361 -4.45 2.48 17.33
N THR A 362 -4.35 1.34 16.64
CA THR A 362 -4.63 0.01 17.21
C THR A 362 -3.60 -0.37 18.27
N LYS A 363 -4.00 -1.17 19.26
CA LYS A 363 -3.08 -1.85 20.18
C LYS A 363 -2.19 -2.82 19.43
N ALA A 364 -2.72 -3.48 18.39
CA ALA A 364 -1.96 -4.38 17.53
C ALA A 364 -0.73 -3.71 16.89
N TYR A 365 -0.90 -2.52 16.29
CA TYR A 365 0.22 -1.75 15.73
C TYR A 365 1.20 -1.25 16.81
N GLN A 366 0.74 -1.14 18.06
CA GLN A 366 1.54 -0.71 19.20
C GLN A 366 2.20 -1.87 19.95
N LEU A 367 2.12 -3.10 19.47
CA LEU A 367 2.82 -4.26 20.03
C LEU A 367 4.33 -4.19 19.76
N SER A 368 5.15 -4.72 20.67
CA SER A 368 6.59 -4.87 20.43
C SER A 368 6.84 -6.00 19.43
N SER A 369 7.93 -5.90 18.68
CA SER A 369 8.46 -7.04 17.91
C SER A 369 9.17 -8.07 18.78
N ARG A 370 9.43 -7.75 20.06
CA ARG A 370 10.03 -8.66 21.03
C ARG A 370 8.94 -9.44 21.76
N ARG A 371 9.09 -10.76 21.81
CA ARG A 371 8.15 -11.65 22.47
C ARG A 371 8.87 -12.63 23.39
N GLU A 372 8.28 -12.86 24.56
CA GLU A 372 8.65 -13.94 25.46
C GLU A 372 7.82 -15.18 25.09
N GLY A 373 8.43 -16.36 24.97
CA GLY A 373 7.70 -17.61 24.70
C GLY A 373 7.63 -18.09 23.24
N GLY A 374 8.48 -17.56 22.34
CA GLY A 374 8.62 -18.04 20.96
C GLY A 374 7.75 -17.29 19.93
N GLU A 375 7.83 -17.70 18.66
CA GLU A 375 7.12 -17.05 17.55
C GLU A 375 5.63 -17.39 17.54
N ALA A 376 4.78 -16.41 17.27
CA ALA A 376 3.36 -16.63 16.96
C ALA A 376 3.20 -16.80 15.45
N PRO A 377 2.18 -17.54 14.98
CA PRO A 377 1.78 -17.51 13.57
C PRO A 377 1.60 -16.06 13.10
N ALA A 378 2.26 -15.70 11.99
CA ALA A 378 2.36 -14.31 11.54
C ALA A 378 1.00 -13.71 11.17
N GLU A 379 0.09 -14.54 10.68
CA GLU A 379 -1.29 -14.20 10.34
C GLU A 379 -2.17 -13.84 11.54
N LEU A 380 -1.72 -14.08 12.78
CA LEU A 380 -2.45 -13.70 13.98
C LEU A 380 -2.12 -12.28 14.45
N TYR A 381 -1.06 -11.65 13.94
CA TYR A 381 -0.64 -10.30 14.34
C TYR A 381 -0.45 -10.11 15.86
N ALA A 382 -0.12 -11.20 16.57
CA ALA A 382 0.13 -11.20 18.02
C ALA A 382 1.49 -10.58 18.40
N GLN A 383 2.29 -10.15 17.43
CA GLN A 383 3.54 -9.42 17.59
C GLN A 383 3.78 -8.56 16.35
N MET A 384 4.50 -7.45 16.50
CA MET A 384 4.89 -6.68 15.34
C MET A 384 5.99 -7.40 14.56
N ALA A 385 5.79 -7.56 13.25
CA ALA A 385 6.83 -8.14 12.41
C ALA A 385 8.04 -7.20 12.28
N VAL A 386 9.25 -7.78 12.23
CA VAL A 386 10.47 -7.05 11.91
C VAL A 386 10.56 -6.90 10.40
N LYS A 387 10.40 -5.66 9.91
CA LYS A 387 10.49 -5.34 8.49
C LYS A 387 11.91 -4.94 8.11
N THR A 388 12.37 -5.42 6.96
CA THR A 388 13.60 -4.91 6.34
C THR A 388 13.36 -3.49 5.84
N LEU A 389 14.37 -2.62 5.98
CA LEU A 389 14.29 -1.29 5.39
C LEU A 389 14.47 -1.38 3.88
N THR A 390 13.67 -0.63 3.13
CA THR A 390 13.89 -0.50 1.70
C THR A 390 15.19 0.26 1.42
N ALA A 391 15.71 0.15 0.19
CA ALA A 391 16.88 0.90 -0.23
C ALA A 391 16.69 2.42 -0.06
N GLU A 392 15.49 2.93 -0.36
CA GLU A 392 15.12 4.32 -0.16
C GLU A 392 15.13 4.71 1.32
N GLN A 393 14.56 3.88 2.20
CA GLN A 393 14.56 4.14 3.64
C GLN A 393 15.99 4.16 4.21
N TYR A 394 16.87 3.25 3.77
CA TYR A 394 18.28 3.26 4.15
C TYR A 394 18.97 4.54 3.70
N TYR A 395 18.85 4.88 2.41
CA TYR A 395 19.50 6.06 1.86
C TYR A 395 19.03 7.33 2.55
N ASP A 396 17.72 7.54 2.63
CA ASP A 396 17.15 8.78 3.15
C ASP A 396 17.44 8.94 4.66
N SER A 397 17.53 7.83 5.41
CA SER A 397 17.91 7.86 6.84
C SER A 397 19.38 8.18 7.06
N LEU A 398 20.28 7.68 6.19
CA LEU A 398 21.69 8.03 6.24
C LEU A 398 21.95 9.46 5.75
N ALA A 399 21.27 9.87 4.67
CA ALA A 399 21.33 11.23 4.14
C ALA A 399 20.93 12.27 5.19
N ARG A 400 19.95 11.97 6.05
CA ARG A 400 19.58 12.81 7.19
C ARG A 400 20.72 13.04 8.19
N CYS A 401 21.65 12.10 8.33
CA CYS A 401 22.85 12.28 9.17
C CYS A 401 23.93 13.11 8.46
N LEU A 402 23.98 13.03 7.13
CA LEU A 402 24.93 13.74 6.27
C LEU A 402 24.58 15.21 6.06
N THR A 403 23.29 15.52 5.88
CA THR A 403 22.82 16.85 5.52
C THR A 403 22.02 17.47 6.65
N GLN A 404 22.38 18.69 7.10
CA GLN A 404 21.54 19.46 8.03
C GLN A 404 20.20 19.90 7.40
N ALA A 405 20.16 19.98 6.07
CA ALA A 405 18.95 20.30 5.34
C ALA A 405 18.12 19.03 5.12
N GLU A 406 16.88 19.01 5.59
CA GLU A 406 15.82 18.31 4.88
C GLU A 406 15.86 18.90 3.45
N ALA A 407 16.40 18.15 2.48
CA ALA A 407 16.59 18.64 1.12
C ALA A 407 15.28 19.24 0.62
N ALA A 408 15.18 20.59 0.60
CA ALA A 408 13.94 21.37 0.53
C ALA A 408 12.78 20.60 -0.11
N GLU A 409 12.05 19.82 0.70
CA GLU A 409 10.98 18.93 0.22
C GLU A 409 9.71 19.77 0.07
N GLY A 410 9.77 20.71 -0.88
CA GLY A 410 8.59 21.44 -1.31
C GLY A 410 7.65 20.53 -2.13
N PRO A 411 6.43 21.00 -2.44
CA PRO A 411 5.50 20.30 -3.33
C PRO A 411 6.11 19.95 -4.71
N THR A 412 7.16 20.66 -5.11
CA THR A 412 7.95 20.42 -6.32
C THR A 412 8.90 19.21 -6.25
N GLY A 413 9.21 18.70 -5.05
CA GLY A 413 9.97 17.46 -4.78
C GLY A 413 11.45 17.62 -4.50
N GLN A 414 12.08 16.50 -4.10
CA GLN A 414 13.54 16.35 -4.13
C GLN A 414 14.04 16.60 -5.56
N ALA A 415 15.11 17.40 -5.68
CA ALA A 415 15.87 17.48 -6.92
C ALA A 415 16.35 16.08 -7.33
N PHE A 416 16.56 15.85 -8.62
CA PHE A 416 17.16 14.60 -9.09
C PHE A 416 18.49 14.37 -8.38
N ASP A 417 18.55 13.31 -7.57
CA ASP A 417 19.73 12.91 -6.83
C ASP A 417 20.30 11.63 -7.46
N GLN A 418 21.35 11.82 -8.25
CA GLN A 418 22.05 10.73 -8.91
C GLN A 418 22.66 9.74 -7.90
N ARG A 419 23.16 10.23 -6.76
CA ARG A 419 23.74 9.36 -5.72
C ARG A 419 22.67 8.46 -5.10
N ARG A 420 21.48 9.01 -4.86
CA ARG A 420 20.32 8.24 -4.39
C ARG A 420 19.95 7.12 -5.35
N VAL A 421 19.86 7.43 -6.65
CA VAL A 421 19.56 6.45 -7.70
C VAL A 421 20.60 5.33 -7.70
N GLU A 422 21.89 5.67 -7.77
CA GLU A 422 22.98 4.69 -7.77
C GLU A 422 22.98 3.79 -6.53
N PHE A 423 22.65 4.35 -5.36
CA PHE A 423 22.51 3.58 -4.13
C PHE A 423 21.35 2.58 -4.23
N ILE A 424 20.17 3.03 -4.68
CA ILE A 424 18.99 2.17 -4.85
C ILE A 424 19.32 0.99 -5.77
N VAL A 425 19.93 1.24 -6.93
CA VAL A 425 20.30 0.17 -7.89
C VAL A 425 21.19 -0.89 -7.23
N ARG A 426 22.16 -0.47 -6.41
CA ARG A 426 23.08 -1.40 -5.73
C ARG A 426 22.43 -2.18 -4.59
N MET A 427 21.39 -1.60 -3.99
CA MET A 427 20.68 -2.17 -2.84
C MET A 427 19.41 -2.93 -3.23
N GLN A 428 19.12 -3.10 -4.52
CA GLN A 428 18.01 -3.93 -4.97
C GLN A 428 18.14 -5.38 -4.48
N THR A 429 17.02 -5.94 -4.06
CA THR A 429 16.85 -7.32 -3.59
C THR A 429 15.74 -8.00 -4.38
N ALA A 430 15.76 -9.33 -4.47
CA ALA A 430 14.67 -10.09 -5.09
C ALA A 430 13.51 -10.40 -4.10
N ALA A 431 13.59 -9.86 -2.88
CA ALA A 431 12.63 -10.08 -1.81
C ALA A 431 11.22 -9.70 -2.25
N ARG A 432 10.28 -10.64 -2.05
CA ARG A 432 8.86 -10.50 -2.42
C ARG A 432 8.05 -9.80 -1.34
N SER A 433 8.60 -9.72 -0.13
CA SER A 433 7.98 -9.14 1.05
C SER A 433 8.99 -8.36 1.89
N ALA A 434 8.52 -7.37 2.64
CA ALA A 434 9.32 -6.67 3.64
C ALA A 434 9.78 -7.59 4.79
N LEU A 435 9.21 -8.79 4.90
CA LEU A 435 9.61 -9.81 5.88
C LEU A 435 10.75 -10.71 5.40
N GLU A 436 11.08 -10.67 4.11
CA GLU A 436 12.17 -11.44 3.54
C GLU A 436 13.47 -10.63 3.56
N TYR A 437 14.49 -11.16 4.23
CA TYR A 437 15.83 -10.59 4.20
C TYR A 437 16.67 -11.30 3.13
N GLU A 438 16.92 -10.62 2.01
CA GLU A 438 17.69 -11.17 0.90
C GLU A 438 18.97 -10.39 0.57
N ASN A 439 19.47 -9.58 1.51
CA ASN A 439 20.70 -8.83 1.27
C ASN A 439 21.91 -9.78 1.21
N GLY A 440 22.66 -9.69 0.10
CA GLY A 440 23.88 -10.46 -0.11
C GLY A 440 25.15 -9.73 0.37
N PRO A 441 26.32 -10.37 0.18
CA PRO A 441 27.61 -9.79 0.58
C PRO A 441 27.89 -8.40 -0.02
N ARG A 442 27.38 -8.12 -1.23
CA ARG A 442 27.55 -6.81 -1.88
C ARG A 442 26.82 -5.70 -1.12
N GLN A 443 25.56 -5.94 -0.74
CA GLN A 443 24.76 -5.00 0.04
C GLN A 443 25.36 -4.80 1.44
N ALA A 444 25.83 -5.87 2.08
CA ALA A 444 26.53 -5.76 3.36
C ALA A 444 27.80 -4.90 3.26
N LEU A 445 28.66 -5.15 2.26
CA LEU A 445 29.87 -4.36 2.04
C LEU A 445 29.55 -2.89 1.70
N GLN A 446 28.49 -2.63 0.94
CA GLN A 446 28.00 -1.28 0.65
C GLN A 446 27.56 -0.56 1.93
N LEU A 447 26.89 -1.24 2.87
CA LEU A 447 26.49 -0.65 4.16
C LEU A 447 27.67 -0.46 5.12
N MET A 448 28.68 -1.34 5.09
CA MET A 448 29.85 -1.24 5.96
C MET A 448 30.87 -0.21 5.49
N ASN A 449 31.20 -0.21 4.19
CA ASN A 449 32.34 0.52 3.63
C ASN A 449 31.96 1.40 2.43
N GLY A 450 30.66 1.55 2.14
CA GLY A 450 30.21 2.38 1.04
C GLY A 450 30.45 3.87 1.30
N PRO A 451 30.48 4.70 0.24
CA PRO A 451 30.76 6.12 0.35
C PRO A 451 29.79 6.84 1.29
N LEU A 452 28.50 6.46 1.30
CA LEU A 452 27.49 7.07 2.16
C LEU A 452 27.77 6.83 3.65
N THR A 453 28.14 5.60 4.02
CA THR A 453 28.54 5.26 5.40
C THR A 453 29.86 5.93 5.78
N GLY A 454 30.83 5.94 4.86
CA GLY A 454 32.11 6.63 5.05
C GLY A 454 31.92 8.12 5.31
N GLU A 455 31.13 8.80 4.48
CA GLU A 455 30.77 10.21 4.66
C GLU A 455 30.03 10.42 6.00
N ALA A 456 29.10 9.53 6.37
CA ALA A 456 28.27 9.68 7.57
C ALA A 456 29.07 9.49 8.87
N THR A 457 30.18 8.77 8.78
CA THR A 457 31.10 8.47 9.89
C THR A 457 32.35 9.35 9.90
N SER A 458 32.55 10.21 8.90
CA SER A 458 33.62 11.21 8.85
C SER A 458 33.21 12.48 9.58
N ILE A 459 34.07 12.98 10.45
CA ILE A 459 33.86 14.25 11.17
C ILE A 459 33.80 15.43 10.19
N GLU A 460 34.63 15.39 9.15
CA GLU A 460 34.77 16.45 8.15
C GLU A 460 33.56 16.55 7.21
N GLN A 461 32.88 15.42 6.97
CA GLN A 461 31.82 15.32 5.95
C GLN A 461 30.41 15.21 6.57
N SER A 462 30.28 14.60 7.75
CA SER A 462 29.00 14.42 8.42
C SER A 462 28.61 15.68 9.17
N ALA A 463 27.52 16.33 8.73
CA ALA A 463 27.03 17.53 9.40
C ALA A 463 26.59 17.25 10.85
N LEU A 464 26.15 16.02 11.15
CA LEU A 464 25.87 15.59 12.51
C LEU A 464 27.16 15.53 13.35
N LEU A 465 28.20 14.82 12.89
CA LEU A 465 29.44 14.66 13.67
C LEU A 465 30.17 15.99 13.83
N GLY A 466 30.27 16.79 12.76
CA GLY A 466 30.85 18.13 12.83
C GLY A 466 30.11 19.05 13.82
N SER A 467 28.78 18.91 13.96
CA SER A 467 28.04 19.68 14.99
C SER A 467 28.33 19.21 16.42
N LEU A 468 28.66 17.93 16.61
CA LEU A 468 28.96 17.33 17.91
C LEU A 468 30.41 17.60 18.39
N GLU A 469 31.29 18.06 17.51
CA GLU A 469 32.63 18.56 17.89
C GLU A 469 32.57 19.85 18.70
N ALA A 470 31.44 20.56 18.68
CA ALA A 470 31.33 21.80 19.41
C ALA A 470 31.62 21.60 20.91
N PRO A 471 32.40 22.50 21.54
CA PRO A 471 32.98 22.27 22.87
C PRO A 471 31.96 22.26 24.01
N PHE A 472 30.69 22.61 23.73
CA PHE A 472 29.62 22.67 24.72
C PHE A 472 28.89 21.34 24.93
N PHE A 473 29.13 20.31 24.11
CA PHE A 473 28.57 18.97 24.35
C PHE A 473 29.46 18.16 25.30
N THR A 474 28.85 17.51 26.29
CA THR A 474 29.49 16.44 27.07
C THR A 474 29.54 15.14 26.28
N ASP A 475 30.44 14.21 26.64
CA ASP A 475 30.51 12.89 25.98
C ASP A 475 29.20 12.12 26.07
N ARG A 476 28.48 12.26 27.19
CA ARG A 476 27.14 11.69 27.36
C ARG A 476 26.15 12.28 26.34
N GLN A 477 26.11 13.61 26.19
CA GLN A 477 25.23 14.26 25.22
C GLN A 477 25.61 13.93 23.77
N ARG A 478 26.90 13.75 23.47
CA ARG A 478 27.36 13.27 22.17
C ARG A 478 26.82 11.87 21.89
N LEU A 479 27.06 10.93 22.82
CA LEU A 479 26.60 9.54 22.71
C LEU A 479 25.08 9.46 22.54
N GLU A 480 24.34 10.18 23.39
CA GLU A 480 22.89 10.22 23.34
C GLU A 480 22.39 10.78 22.00
N THR A 481 23.00 11.86 21.49
CA THR A 481 22.64 12.43 20.19
C THR A 481 22.88 11.43 19.05
N LEU A 482 23.98 10.68 19.07
CA LEU A 482 24.27 9.65 18.07
C LEU A 482 23.25 8.51 18.12
N PHE A 483 22.88 8.06 19.32
CA PHE A 483 21.88 7.02 19.52
C PHE A 483 20.48 7.46 19.05
N LEU A 484 20.08 8.71 19.34
CA LEU A 484 18.82 9.27 18.85
C LEU A 484 18.82 9.43 17.33
N ALA A 485 19.92 9.88 16.73
CA ALA A 485 20.03 10.09 15.29
C ALA A 485 19.97 8.76 14.50
N THR A 486 20.63 7.71 14.99
CA THR A 486 20.83 6.47 14.24
C THR A 486 19.83 5.38 14.64
N LEU A 487 19.55 5.23 15.93
CA LEU A 487 18.72 4.18 16.50
C LEU A 487 17.38 4.69 17.05
N SER A 488 17.17 6.01 17.11
CA SER A 488 15.92 6.65 17.55
C SER A 488 15.54 6.31 19.00
N ARG A 489 16.53 6.06 19.84
CA ARG A 489 16.37 5.69 21.26
C ARG A 489 17.54 6.22 22.08
N PRO A 490 17.41 6.36 23.41
CA PRO A 490 18.56 6.62 24.29
C PRO A 490 19.55 5.43 24.31
N PRO A 491 20.81 5.65 24.75
CA PRO A 491 21.86 4.64 24.81
C PRO A 491 21.58 3.46 25.74
#